data_AF-A0A9Q0QPT3-F1
#
_entry.id   AF-A0A9Q0QPT3-F1
#
_cell.length_a   1.000
_cell.length_b   1.000
_cell.length_c   1.000
_cell.angle_alpha   90.00
_cell.angle_beta   90.00
_cell.angle_gamma   90.00
#
_symmetry.space_group_name_H-M   'P 1'
#
loop_
_entity.id
_entity.type
_entity.pdbx_description
1 polymer ?
#
loop_
_entity_poly.entity_id
_entity_poly.type
_entity_poly.pdbx_seq_one_letter_code
_entity_poly.pdbx_strand_id
1 'polypeptide(L)'
;MTLEFYNSENKIQLIGESSAIPTQLYFQGVRRLVTSDSVVELFSLEFLSITETEPKEYNADLQKLLDSYSSVFEKPTGLPPIRIHDHAIYLNIGAQPINVCPYRYPHFQKSKIERLVIEMLQDGVIRPSISPFSSPALLVRKKGRTWRFCFD
;
A
#
# COMPACT_ATOMS: atom_id res chain seq x y z
N MET A 1 -16.42 22.83 18.27
CA MET A 1 -15.81 23.97 17.53
C MET A 1 -16.96 24.72 16.87
N THR A 2 -17.18 26.00 17.17
CA THR A 2 -18.33 26.76 16.68
C THR A 2 -17.86 27.75 15.60
N LEU A 3 -18.55 27.78 14.47
CA LEU A 3 -18.27 28.69 13.35
C LEU A 3 -19.51 29.57 13.12
N GLU A 4 -19.34 30.88 13.12
CA GLU A 4 -20.43 31.84 12.94
C GLU A 4 -20.19 32.68 11.69
N PHE A 5 -21.22 32.85 10.86
CA PHE A 5 -21.17 33.72 9.69
C PHE A 5 -22.57 34.27 9.36
N TYR A 6 -22.63 35.29 8.52
CA TYR A 6 -23.87 35.91 8.07
C TYR A 6 -24.17 35.48 6.63
N ASN A 7 -25.43 35.11 6.36
CA ASN A 7 -25.95 34.97 5.01
C ASN A 7 -27.20 35.85 4.86
N SER A 8 -27.12 36.86 4.00
CA SER A 8 -28.27 37.70 3.61
C SER A 8 -29.05 38.24 4.82
N GLU A 9 -28.32 38.87 5.76
CA GLU A 9 -28.79 39.41 7.05
C GLU A 9 -29.12 38.40 8.17
N ASN A 10 -29.20 37.10 7.87
CA ASN A 10 -29.41 36.08 8.88
C ASN A 10 -28.07 35.58 9.46
N LYS A 11 -27.93 35.61 10.79
CA LYS A 11 -26.78 35.05 11.49
C LYS A 11 -26.91 33.53 11.56
N ILE A 12 -25.97 32.82 10.94
CA ILE A 12 -25.88 31.36 10.97
C ILE A 12 -24.76 30.95 11.92
N GLN A 13 -25.08 30.08 12.88
CA GLN A 13 -24.11 29.47 13.81
C GLN A 13 -24.05 27.96 13.56
N LEU A 14 -22.89 27.47 13.13
CA LEU A 14 -22.59 26.05 13.04
C LEU A 14 -21.90 25.61 14.32
N ILE A 15 -22.56 24.76 15.10
CA ILE A 15 -21.98 24.19 16.33
C ILE A 15 -21.46 22.80 15.99
N GLY A 16 -20.14 22.65 15.96
CA GLY A 16 -19.52 21.35 15.82
C GLY A 16 -19.79 20.49 17.05
N GLU A 17 -20.31 19.28 16.82
CA GLU A 17 -20.62 18.30 17.86
C GLU A 17 -19.36 17.97 18.70
N SER A 18 -19.51 17.94 20.03
CA SER A 18 -18.39 17.73 20.96
C SER A 18 -18.04 16.27 21.19
N SER A 19 -18.83 15.35 20.63
CA SER A 19 -18.50 13.92 20.62
C SER A 19 -17.32 13.69 19.69
N ALA A 20 -16.19 13.22 20.24
CA ALA A 20 -15.00 12.89 19.45
C ALA A 20 -15.20 11.67 18.53
N ILE A 21 -16.37 11.03 18.57
CA ILE A 21 -16.68 9.81 17.83
C ILE A 21 -17.94 10.08 16.97
N PRO A 22 -17.84 9.98 15.63
CA PRO A 22 -19.01 10.06 14.76
C PRO A 22 -19.99 8.94 15.12
N THR A 23 -21.26 9.28 15.33
CA THR A 23 -22.31 8.27 15.52
C THR A 23 -22.57 7.58 14.19
N GLN A 24 -22.23 6.30 14.08
CA GLN A 24 -22.54 5.52 12.89
C GLN A 24 -24.05 5.28 12.79
N LEU A 25 -24.64 5.64 11.66
CA LEU A 25 -26.06 5.43 11.37
C LEU A 25 -26.24 4.47 10.20
N TYR A 26 -27.23 3.59 10.31
CA TYR A 26 -27.73 2.80 9.19
C TYR A 26 -28.68 3.64 8.33
N PHE A 27 -28.94 3.20 7.10
CA PHE A 27 -29.85 3.87 6.15
C PHE A 27 -31.23 4.21 6.76
N GLN A 28 -31.78 3.33 7.59
CA GLN A 28 -33.05 3.58 8.28
C GLN A 28 -32.98 4.76 9.26
N GLY A 29 -31.82 4.95 9.93
CA GLY A 29 -31.59 6.10 10.81
C GLY A 29 -31.53 7.41 10.02
N VAL A 30 -30.84 7.40 8.87
CA VAL A 30 -30.82 8.55 7.95
C VAL A 30 -32.22 8.87 7.44
N ARG A 31 -32.98 7.85 7.01
CA ARG A 31 -34.37 8.02 6.56
C ARG A 31 -35.24 8.63 7.64
N ARG A 32 -35.10 8.15 8.89
CA ARG A 32 -35.85 8.68 10.04
C ARG A 32 -35.58 10.17 10.24
N LEU A 33 -34.31 10.57 10.22
CA LEU A 33 -33.89 11.96 10.39
C LEU A 33 -34.45 12.90 9.32
N VAL A 34 -34.50 12.44 8.07
CA VAL A 34 -35.12 13.17 6.95
C VAL A 34 -36.64 13.26 7.13
N THR A 35 -37.30 12.17 7.56
CA THR A 35 -38.76 12.17 7.74
C THR A 35 -39.23 12.92 8.99
N SER A 36 -38.37 13.09 9.99
CA SER A 36 -38.70 13.77 11.25
C SER A 36 -38.31 15.25 11.25
N ASP A 37 -37.98 15.81 10.08
CA ASP A 37 -37.56 17.21 9.90
C ASP A 37 -36.42 17.63 10.85
N SER A 38 -35.60 16.65 11.25
CA SER A 38 -34.54 16.83 12.25
C SER A 38 -33.20 17.20 11.60
N VAL A 39 -33.18 17.31 10.27
CA VAL A 39 -32.01 17.64 9.45
C VAL A 39 -32.45 18.64 8.40
N VAL A 40 -31.75 19.77 8.33
CA VAL A 40 -32.02 20.83 7.34
C VAL A 40 -31.39 20.49 5.99
N GLU A 41 -30.15 20.00 5.98
CA GLU A 41 -29.41 19.65 4.76
C GLU A 41 -28.54 18.40 4.99
N LEU A 42 -28.41 17.58 3.94
CA LEU A 42 -27.64 16.34 3.95
C LEU A 42 -26.55 16.40 2.88
N PHE A 43 -25.30 16.18 3.28
CA PHE A 43 -24.14 16.18 2.39
C PHE A 43 -23.57 14.76 2.26
N SER A 44 -23.33 14.31 1.04
CA SER A 44 -22.58 13.08 0.76
C SER A 44 -21.13 13.45 0.43
N LEU A 45 -20.19 12.78 1.10
CA LEU A 45 -18.77 12.89 0.80
C LEU A 45 -18.32 11.59 0.12
N GLU A 46 -18.02 11.68 -1.17
CA GLU A 46 -17.41 10.58 -1.89
C GLU A 46 -15.90 10.82 -2.01
N PHE A 47 -15.14 9.77 -1.72
CA PHE A 47 -13.71 9.79 -2.00
C PHE A 47 -13.54 9.54 -3.50
N LEU A 48 -13.29 10.62 -4.25
CA LEU A 48 -12.78 10.49 -5.61
C LEU A 48 -11.36 9.93 -5.52
N SER A 49 -11.17 8.69 -5.96
CA SER A 49 -9.85 8.21 -6.30
C SER A 49 -9.40 9.02 -7.52
N ILE A 50 -8.59 10.06 -7.30
CA ILE A 50 -7.85 10.70 -8.37
C ILE A 50 -6.86 9.65 -8.88
N THR A 51 -7.29 8.84 -9.84
CA THR A 51 -6.36 8.17 -10.74
C THR A 51 -5.85 9.29 -11.63
N GLU A 52 -4.68 9.84 -11.31
CA GLU A 52 -3.93 10.63 -12.27
C GLU A 52 -3.63 9.73 -13.48
N THR A 53 -4.52 9.77 -14.46
CA THR A 53 -4.35 9.26 -15.83
C THR A 53 -5.13 10.17 -16.77
N GLU A 54 -4.94 11.48 -16.65
CA GLU A 54 -4.94 12.28 -17.87
C GLU A 54 -3.69 11.82 -18.65
N PRO A 55 -3.80 11.37 -19.91
CA PRO A 55 -2.61 11.14 -20.72
C PRO A 55 -1.91 12.50 -20.80
N LYS A 56 -0.77 12.63 -20.12
CA LYS A 56 0.14 13.74 -20.42
C LYS A 56 0.48 13.59 -21.89
N GLU A 57 -0.12 14.42 -22.75
CA GLU A 57 0.27 14.51 -24.15
C GLU A 57 1.72 14.99 -24.16
N TYR A 58 2.62 14.03 -24.17
CA TYR A 58 4.03 14.27 -24.34
C TYR A 58 4.23 14.73 -25.78
N ASN A 59 5.20 15.61 -26.02
CA ASN A 59 5.56 15.97 -27.38
C ASN A 59 5.97 14.71 -28.17
N ALA A 60 5.78 14.74 -29.50
CA ALA A 60 5.94 13.57 -30.35
C ALA A 60 7.31 12.85 -30.19
N ASP A 61 8.37 13.59 -29.90
CA ASP A 61 9.71 13.01 -29.71
C ASP A 61 9.83 12.22 -28.40
N LEU A 62 9.21 12.71 -27.32
CA LEU A 62 9.21 12.02 -26.04
C LEU A 62 8.30 10.80 -26.09
N GLN A 63 7.14 10.89 -26.76
CA GLN A 63 6.27 9.73 -26.95
C GLN A 63 7.00 8.61 -27.72
N LYS A 64 7.69 8.93 -28.82
CA LYS A 64 8.52 7.98 -29.57
C LYS A 64 9.60 7.34 -28.68
N LEU A 65 10.23 8.12 -27.82
CA LEU A 65 11.25 7.62 -26.90
C LEU A 65 10.63 6.64 -25.88
N LEU A 66 9.52 7.01 -25.24
CA LEU A 66 8.83 6.15 -24.29
C LEU A 66 8.38 4.84 -24.94
N ASP A 67 7.83 4.90 -26.15
CA ASP A 67 7.40 3.72 -26.89
C ASP A 67 8.61 2.81 -27.20
N SER A 68 9.74 3.40 -27.62
CA SER A 68 10.96 2.64 -27.94
C SER A 68 11.60 1.93 -26.73
N TYR A 69 11.39 2.46 -25.53
CA TYR A 69 11.90 1.89 -24.27
C TYR A 69 10.78 1.39 -23.35
N SER A 70 9.59 1.11 -23.89
CA SER A 70 8.43 0.66 -23.13
C SER A 70 8.73 -0.54 -22.23
N SER A 71 9.51 -1.50 -22.75
CA SER A 71 10.00 -2.68 -22.01
C SER A 71 10.81 -2.37 -20.76
N VAL A 72 11.48 -1.21 -20.66
CA VAL A 72 12.26 -0.82 -19.47
C VAL A 72 11.35 -0.52 -18.27
N PHE A 73 10.10 -0.16 -18.53
CA PHE A 73 9.10 0.20 -17.52
C PHE A 73 8.17 -0.95 -17.15
N GLU A 74 8.24 -2.08 -17.86
CA GLU A 74 7.45 -3.27 -17.53
C GLU A 74 7.89 -3.87 -16.18
N LYS A 75 6.94 -4.47 -15.45
CA LYS A 75 7.27 -5.18 -14.21
C LYS A 75 8.19 -6.36 -14.58
N PRO A 76 9.37 -6.50 -13.95
CA PRO A 76 10.23 -7.64 -14.21
C PRO A 76 9.53 -8.93 -13.77
N THR A 77 9.43 -9.90 -14.67
CA THR A 77 8.78 -11.20 -14.43
C THR A 77 9.79 -12.31 -14.13
N GLY A 78 11.05 -11.97 -13.86
CA GLY A 78 12.12 -12.94 -13.65
C GLY A 78 13.48 -12.34 -13.36
N LEU A 79 14.50 -13.20 -13.33
CA LEU A 79 15.88 -12.80 -13.16
C LEU A 79 16.37 -11.96 -14.35
N PRO A 80 17.31 -11.03 -14.13
CA PRO A 80 17.91 -10.27 -15.22
C PRO A 80 18.62 -11.20 -16.22
N PRO A 81 18.82 -10.75 -17.47
CA PRO A 81 19.59 -11.51 -18.46
C PRO A 81 20.97 -11.92 -17.94
N ILE A 82 21.43 -13.09 -18.36
CA ILE A 82 22.76 -13.62 -18.02
C ILE A 82 23.82 -12.61 -18.46
N ARG A 83 24.76 -12.32 -17.56
CA ARG A 83 25.91 -11.43 -17.81
C ARG A 83 27.19 -12.25 -17.88
N ILE A 84 28.25 -11.66 -18.45
CA ILE A 84 29.58 -12.29 -18.57
C ILE A 84 30.18 -12.62 -17.19
N HIS A 85 29.83 -11.82 -16.19
CA HIS A 85 30.31 -11.98 -14.81
C HIS A 85 29.15 -12.37 -13.92
N ASP A 86 29.31 -13.46 -13.18
CA ASP A 86 28.42 -13.85 -12.10
C ASP A 86 29.01 -13.44 -10.74
N HIS A 87 28.15 -13.12 -9.79
CA HIS A 87 28.58 -12.70 -8.45
C HIS A 87 28.58 -13.90 -7.51
N ALA A 88 29.77 -14.29 -7.06
CA ALA A 88 29.94 -15.31 -6.03
C ALA A 88 30.33 -14.65 -4.69
N ILE A 89 29.74 -15.16 -3.60
CA ILE A 89 30.14 -14.81 -2.23
C ILE A 89 31.08 -15.90 -1.74
N TYR A 90 32.37 -15.60 -1.65
CA TYR A 90 33.36 -16.52 -1.12
C TYR A 90 33.40 -16.45 0.40
N LEU A 91 33.42 -17.62 1.04
CA LEU A 91 33.56 -17.73 2.48
C LEU A 91 35.04 -17.76 2.87
N ASN A 92 35.36 -17.18 4.02
CA ASN A 92 36.68 -17.34 4.61
C ASN A 92 36.96 -18.80 4.95
N ILE A 93 38.22 -19.22 4.87
CA ILE A 93 38.63 -20.58 5.22
C ILE A 93 38.25 -20.87 6.69
N GLY A 94 37.53 -21.97 6.91
CA GLY A 94 37.06 -22.38 8.23
C GLY A 94 35.75 -21.74 8.70
N ALA A 95 35.14 -20.85 7.91
CA ALA A 95 33.85 -20.25 8.24
C ALA A 95 32.76 -21.32 8.38
N GLN A 96 32.05 -21.31 9.50
CA GLN A 96 30.94 -22.21 9.76
C GLN A 96 29.62 -21.60 9.28
N PRO A 97 28.66 -22.43 8.83
CA PRO A 97 27.36 -21.93 8.42
C PRO A 97 26.56 -21.36 9.60
N ILE A 98 25.89 -20.23 9.34
CA ILE A 98 24.98 -19.61 10.30
C ILE A 98 23.56 -20.10 10.00
N ASN A 99 22.96 -20.82 10.94
CA ASN A 99 21.59 -21.33 10.84
C ASN A 99 20.76 -20.82 12.02
N VAL A 100 19.94 -19.80 11.78
CA VAL A 100 19.15 -19.12 12.81
C VAL A 100 17.67 -19.45 12.62
N CYS A 101 17.02 -19.83 13.71
CA CYS A 101 15.59 -20.12 13.71
C CYS A 101 14.75 -18.88 13.29
N PRO A 102 13.69 -19.06 12.48
CA PRO A 102 12.77 -17.98 12.16
C PRO A 102 12.07 -17.41 13.41
N TYR A 103 11.75 -16.13 13.39
CA TYR A 103 10.96 -15.51 14.45
C TYR A 103 9.53 -16.06 14.50
N ARG A 104 8.90 -15.97 15.68
CA ARG A 104 7.47 -16.26 15.83
C ARG A 104 6.66 -15.06 15.34
N TYR A 105 5.73 -15.28 14.42
CA TYR A 105 4.85 -14.22 13.90
C TYR A 105 3.41 -14.38 14.43
N PRO A 106 2.71 -13.27 14.71
CA PRO A 106 1.27 -13.29 14.96
C PRO A 106 0.48 -13.84 13.76
N HIS A 107 -0.68 -14.45 14.02
CA HIS A 107 -1.53 -15.05 12.98
C HIS A 107 -1.86 -14.08 11.83
N PHE A 108 -2.11 -12.80 12.11
CA PHE A 108 -2.45 -11.82 11.08
C PHE A 108 -1.29 -11.51 10.11
N GLN A 109 -0.04 -11.80 10.50
CA GLN A 109 1.13 -11.63 9.62
C GLN A 109 1.36 -12.85 8.74
N LYS A 110 0.98 -14.05 9.20
CA LYS A 110 1.19 -15.32 8.47
C LYS A 110 0.64 -15.27 7.05
N SER A 111 -0.63 -14.88 6.88
CA SER A 111 -1.24 -14.81 5.55
C SER A 111 -0.56 -13.81 4.62
N LYS A 112 0.04 -12.74 5.17
CA LYS A 112 0.80 -11.75 4.39
C LYS A 112 2.15 -12.30 3.95
N ILE A 113 2.84 -13.01 4.85
CA ILE A 113 4.11 -13.67 4.58
C ILE A 113 3.90 -14.69 3.46
N GLU A 114 2.91 -15.57 3.59
CA GLU A 114 2.60 -16.60 2.58
C GLU A 114 2.30 -15.98 1.22
N ARG A 115 1.47 -14.93 1.16
CA ARG A 115 1.17 -14.23 -0.08
C ARG A 115 2.43 -13.62 -0.73
N LEU A 116 3.26 -12.93 0.05
CA LEU A 116 4.48 -12.31 -0.48
C LEU A 116 5.50 -13.36 -0.95
N VAL A 117 5.62 -14.50 -0.25
CA VAL A 117 6.48 -15.61 -0.67
C VAL A 117 6.00 -16.19 -2.00
N ILE A 118 4.69 -16.39 -2.18
CA ILE A 118 4.12 -16.87 -3.45
C ILE A 118 4.41 -15.87 -4.57
N GLU A 119 4.20 -14.57 -4.34
CA GLU A 119 4.48 -13.52 -5.32
C GLU A 119 5.97 -13.51 -5.72
N MET A 120 6.89 -13.58 -4.76
CA MET A 120 8.33 -13.61 -5.05
C MET A 120 8.77 -14.90 -5.77
N LEU A 121 8.10 -16.03 -5.53
CA LEU A 121 8.32 -17.29 -6.27
C LEU A 121 7.83 -17.15 -7.72
N GLN A 122 6.65 -16.55 -7.93
CA GLN A 122 6.09 -16.30 -9.26
C GLN A 122 6.93 -15.31 -10.06
N ASP A 123 7.39 -14.24 -9.40
CA ASP A 123 8.28 -13.23 -9.99
C ASP A 123 9.71 -13.77 -10.20
N GLY A 124 10.03 -14.99 -9.74
CA GLY A 124 11.34 -15.62 -9.92
C GLY A 124 12.47 -15.01 -9.09
N VAL A 125 12.14 -14.16 -8.10
CA VAL A 125 13.11 -13.47 -7.23
C VAL A 125 13.70 -14.43 -6.18
N ILE A 126 12.92 -15.42 -5.74
CA ILE A 126 13.37 -16.47 -4.82
C ILE A 126 13.11 -17.85 -5.39
N ARG A 127 13.77 -18.87 -4.81
CA ARG A 127 13.55 -20.28 -5.12
C ARG A 127 13.66 -21.14 -3.87
N PRO A 128 13.00 -22.31 -3.81
CA PRO A 128 13.25 -23.29 -2.76
C PRO A 128 14.74 -23.67 -2.74
N SER A 129 15.30 -23.81 -1.54
CA SER A 129 16.68 -24.26 -1.37
C SER A 129 16.82 -25.09 -0.10
N ILE A 130 17.80 -25.99 -0.09
CA ILE A 130 18.25 -26.72 1.09
C ILE A 130 19.64 -26.17 1.40
N SER A 131 19.68 -25.10 2.18
CA SER A 131 20.90 -24.38 2.52
C SER A 131 21.33 -24.69 3.96
N PRO A 132 22.64 -24.87 4.24
CA PRO A 132 23.12 -24.91 5.61
C PRO A 132 23.07 -23.53 6.29
N PHE A 133 22.89 -22.46 5.50
CA PHE A 133 22.70 -21.09 5.98
C PHE A 133 21.22 -20.73 6.07
N SER A 134 20.83 -20.05 7.15
CA SER A 134 19.52 -19.44 7.30
C SER A 134 19.61 -18.16 8.14
N SER A 135 18.82 -17.16 7.75
CA SER A 135 18.64 -15.89 8.47
C SER A 135 17.14 -15.66 8.67
N PRO A 136 16.72 -15.14 9.84
CA PRO A 136 15.31 -14.89 10.11
C PRO A 136 14.84 -13.65 9.35
N ALA A 137 13.59 -13.70 8.87
CA ALA A 137 12.96 -12.55 8.22
C ALA A 137 12.04 -11.81 9.19
N LEU A 138 11.78 -10.54 8.95
CA LEU A 138 10.83 -9.70 9.68
C LEU A 138 9.90 -9.02 8.69
N LEU A 139 8.62 -8.92 9.05
CA LEU A 139 7.63 -8.22 8.24
C LEU A 139 7.47 -6.78 8.77
N VAL A 140 7.90 -5.81 7.99
CA VAL A 140 7.87 -4.39 8.38
C VAL A 140 6.85 -3.62 7.55
N ARG A 141 6.02 -2.81 8.22
CA ARG A 141 5.01 -1.97 7.57
C ARG A 141 5.64 -0.67 7.04
N LYS A 142 5.46 -0.40 5.74
CA LYS A 142 5.85 0.87 5.12
C LYS A 142 4.82 1.97 5.45
N LYS A 143 5.25 3.24 5.27
CA LYS A 143 4.37 4.43 5.41
C LYS A 143 3.11 4.33 4.55
N GLY A 144 3.21 3.74 3.35
CA GLY A 144 2.08 3.49 2.44
C GLY A 144 1.19 2.30 2.79
N ARG A 145 1.21 1.80 4.03
CA ARG A 145 0.43 0.63 4.52
C ARG A 145 0.75 -0.72 3.85
N THR A 146 1.71 -0.76 2.95
CA THR A 146 2.27 -1.99 2.36
C THR A 146 3.28 -2.64 3.31
N TRP A 147 3.63 -3.90 3.05
CA TRP A 147 4.57 -4.69 3.87
C TRP A 147 5.80 -5.06 3.06
N ARG A 148 6.94 -5.23 3.72
CA ARG A 148 8.18 -5.76 3.13
C ARG A 148 8.87 -6.72 4.09
N PHE A 149 9.63 -7.65 3.52
CA PHE A 149 10.60 -8.43 4.29
C PHE A 149 11.83 -7.58 4.63
N CYS A 150 12.37 -7.79 5.82
CA CYS A 150 13.69 -7.40 6.26
C CYS A 150 14.39 -8.65 6.78
N PHE A 151 15.60 -8.94 6.33
CA PHE A 151 16.39 -10.09 6.80
C PHE A 151 17.51 -9.56 7.69
N ASP A 152 17.81 -10.28 8.78
CA ASP A 152 18.88 -9.97 9.73
C ASP A 152 20.21 -10.64 9.33
#